data_AF-A0A2R4SDF9-F1
#
_entry.id   AF-A0A2R4SDF9-F1
#
_cell.length_a   1.000
_cell.length_b   1.000
_cell.length_c   1.000
_cell.angle_alpha   90.00
_cell.angle_beta   90.00
_cell.angle_gamma   90.00
#
_symmetry.space_group_name_H-M   'P 1'
#
loop_
_entity.id
_entity.type
_entity.pdbx_description
1 polymer ?
#
loop_
_entity_poly.entity_id
_entity_poly.type
_entity_poly.pdbx_seq_one_letter_code
_entity_poly.pdbx_strand_id
1 'polypeptide(L)'
;MVCVPYLLLLLLPPLLRVSADTTEPCELDDDDFRCVCNFTDPKPDWSSAVQCMVAVEVEISGGGRSLEQFLKGADTNPKQYADTIKALRVRRLKLGAAQVPAQLLVAVLRALGYSRLKELTLEDLEVTGPMPPKPLEATGPAFTTLSLRNVSWATGGAWLGELQQWLKPGLRVLNIAQAHSLAFPCAGLSTFEALTTLDLSDNPSLGDTGLMAALCPNKFPALQCLALRNAGMDKLSGVCAALAAARVQPQSLDLSHNSLRVTAPGATRCVWPSALRSLNLSFAGLEQVPKGLPPKLSVLDLSCNKLSREPRRDELPEVNDLTLDGNPFLDPGALQRQNDPMISGVVPACARSALTMGVSGALALLQGARGFA
;
A
#
# COMPACT_ATOMS: atom_id res chain seq x y z
N MET A 1 15.67 55.54 -23.80
CA MET A 1 15.68 54.08 -23.56
C MET A 1 15.95 53.86 -22.09
N VAL A 2 14.89 53.72 -21.30
CA VAL A 2 14.99 53.34 -19.90
C VAL A 2 14.62 51.86 -19.85
N CYS A 3 15.53 51.07 -19.30
CA CYS A 3 15.51 49.63 -19.26
C CYS A 3 14.21 49.09 -18.65
N VAL A 4 13.42 48.39 -19.48
CA VAL A 4 12.22 47.61 -19.12
C VAL A 4 12.39 46.67 -17.90
N PRO A 5 13.59 46.13 -17.56
CA PRO A 5 13.76 45.31 -16.36
C PRO A 5 13.51 46.04 -15.03
N TYR A 6 13.66 47.37 -15.00
CA TYR A 6 13.57 48.13 -13.75
C TYR A 6 12.12 48.44 -13.33
N LEU A 7 11.18 48.42 -14.29
CA LEU A 7 9.75 48.66 -14.02
C LEU A 7 9.07 47.45 -13.37
N LEU A 8 9.52 46.23 -13.67
CA LEU A 8 9.04 45.00 -13.02
C LEU A 8 9.54 44.89 -11.56
N LEU A 9 10.75 45.37 -11.27
CA LEU A 9 11.31 45.42 -9.91
C LEU A 9 10.59 46.40 -8.98
N LEU A 10 9.96 47.45 -9.52
CA LEU A 10 9.20 48.45 -8.76
C LEU A 10 7.75 48.04 -8.45
N LEU A 11 7.25 46.94 -9.04
CA LEU A 11 5.92 46.37 -8.78
C LEU A 11 5.94 45.20 -7.78
N LEU A 12 7.11 44.79 -7.32
CA LEU A 12 7.31 43.75 -6.29
C LEU A 12 7.01 44.18 -4.83
N PRO A 13 7.06 45.47 -4.41
CA PRO A 13 6.83 45.83 -3.00
C PRO A 13 5.41 45.60 -2.44
N PRO A 14 4.29 45.67 -3.21
CA PRO A 14 2.97 45.34 -2.67
C PRO A 14 2.76 43.83 -2.49
N LEU A 15 3.56 42.98 -3.15
CA LEU A 15 3.50 41.52 -3.06
C LEU A 15 4.33 40.96 -1.89
N LEU A 16 5.17 41.79 -1.26
CA LEU A 16 6.04 41.41 -0.14
C LEU A 16 5.48 41.77 1.24
N ARG A 17 4.15 41.97 1.36
CA ARG A 17 3.46 41.85 2.65
C ARG A 17 3.04 40.41 2.88
N VAL A 18 4.02 39.51 2.85
CA VAL A 18 3.89 38.19 3.45
C VAL A 18 4.00 38.40 4.96
N SER A 19 2.90 38.20 5.68
CA SER A 19 3.01 38.02 7.13
C SER A 19 3.91 36.81 7.37
N ALA A 20 5.07 37.06 7.96
CA ALA A 20 6.13 36.08 8.18
C ALA A 20 5.79 35.04 9.27
N ASP A 21 4.54 34.56 9.35
CA ASP A 21 4.12 33.68 10.45
C ASP A 21 3.01 32.67 10.11
N THR A 22 2.71 32.45 8.83
CA THR A 22 1.84 31.33 8.43
C THR A 22 2.45 30.60 7.25
N THR A 23 3.02 29.43 7.50
CA THR A 23 3.38 28.47 6.45
C THR A 23 2.17 28.19 5.56
N GLU A 24 2.36 28.36 4.25
CA GLU A 24 1.55 27.80 3.16
C GLU A 24 0.97 26.42 3.50
N PRO A 25 -0.35 26.13 3.58
CA PRO A 25 -0.77 24.75 3.84
C PRO A 25 -0.30 23.75 2.77
N CYS A 26 -0.05 24.22 1.55
CA CYS A 26 0.48 23.43 0.45
C CYS A 26 1.86 23.91 0.04
N GLU A 27 2.77 22.97 -0.16
CA GLU A 27 4.13 23.22 -0.64
C GLU A 27 4.35 22.42 -1.92
N LEU A 28 4.75 23.13 -3.00
CA LEU A 28 5.18 22.53 -4.26
C LEU A 28 6.71 22.45 -4.27
N ASP A 29 7.25 21.30 -4.65
CA ASP A 29 8.69 21.15 -4.78
C ASP A 29 9.28 21.99 -5.93
N ASP A 30 10.60 22.22 -5.87
CA ASP A 30 11.31 23.09 -6.83
C ASP A 30 11.21 22.61 -8.30
N ASP A 31 10.89 21.33 -8.51
CA ASP A 31 10.77 20.70 -9.84
C ASP A 31 9.33 20.69 -10.38
N ASP A 32 8.38 21.31 -9.67
CA ASP A 32 6.93 21.29 -9.96
C ASP A 32 6.38 19.84 -10.13
N PHE A 33 6.97 18.87 -9.44
CA PHE A 33 6.67 17.45 -9.57
C PHE A 33 5.76 16.95 -8.45
N ARG A 34 6.08 17.26 -7.19
CA ARG A 34 5.37 16.80 -5.99
C ARG A 34 4.83 18.00 -5.20
N CYS A 35 3.54 17.94 -4.90
CA CYS A 35 2.86 18.92 -4.06
C CYS A 35 2.31 18.25 -2.81
N VAL A 36 2.63 18.78 -1.63
CA VAL A 36 2.16 18.25 -0.35
C VAL A 36 1.33 19.31 0.34
N CYS A 37 0.07 18.99 0.61
CA CYS A 37 -0.86 19.82 1.35
C CYS A 37 -1.14 19.22 2.72
N ASN A 38 -0.87 20.00 3.77
CA ASN A 38 -1.20 19.65 5.14
C ASN A 38 -2.22 20.63 5.71
N PHE A 39 -3.48 20.22 5.75
CA PHE A 39 -4.57 21.01 6.30
C PHE A 39 -4.82 20.63 7.75
N THR A 40 -3.81 20.73 8.63
CA THR A 40 -3.95 20.48 10.09
C THR A 40 -4.41 21.70 10.88
N ASP A 41 -4.27 22.90 10.35
CA ASP A 41 -4.64 24.13 11.07
C ASP A 41 -6.13 24.19 11.40
N PRO A 42 -6.55 24.82 12.52
CA PRO A 42 -7.97 24.89 12.90
C PRO A 42 -8.88 25.44 11.80
N LYS A 43 -8.39 26.41 11.01
CA LYS A 43 -9.06 27.00 9.85
C LYS A 43 -8.07 27.09 8.68
N PRO A 44 -7.85 25.97 7.97
CA PRO A 44 -6.84 25.92 6.94
C PRO A 44 -7.33 26.62 5.68
N ASP A 45 -6.41 27.25 4.96
CA ASP A 45 -6.70 27.82 3.66
C ASP A 45 -6.62 26.76 2.55
N TRP A 46 -7.78 26.20 2.19
CA TRP A 46 -7.92 25.20 1.13
C TRP A 46 -7.60 25.75 -0.27
N SER A 47 -7.59 27.07 -0.45
CA SER A 47 -7.29 27.68 -1.76
C SER A 47 -5.83 27.52 -2.17
N SER A 48 -4.94 27.29 -1.21
CA SER A 48 -3.53 26.93 -1.45
C SER A 48 -3.37 25.67 -2.32
N ALA A 49 -4.36 24.77 -2.33
CA ALA A 49 -4.36 23.58 -3.21
C ALA A 49 -4.29 23.90 -4.71
N VAL A 50 -4.61 25.15 -5.11
CA VAL A 50 -4.47 25.60 -6.50
C VAL A 50 -3.02 25.54 -6.98
N GLN A 51 -2.05 25.68 -6.07
CA GLN A 51 -0.62 25.56 -6.40
C GLN A 51 -0.27 24.15 -6.92
N CYS A 52 -0.97 23.12 -6.45
CA CYS A 52 -0.74 21.74 -6.85
C CYS A 52 -1.25 21.38 -8.27
N MET A 53 -1.90 22.31 -9.00
CA MET A 53 -2.45 22.01 -10.33
C MET A 53 -1.40 21.58 -11.36
N VAL A 54 -0.16 22.05 -11.20
CA VAL A 54 0.97 21.74 -12.10
C VAL A 54 1.69 20.44 -11.76
N ALA A 55 1.47 19.91 -10.54
CA ALA A 55 2.15 18.75 -10.01
C ALA A 55 1.69 17.43 -10.64
N VAL A 56 2.59 16.45 -10.65
CA VAL A 56 2.33 15.07 -11.10
C VAL A 56 1.92 14.19 -9.91
N GLU A 57 2.51 14.43 -8.75
CA GLU A 57 2.23 13.75 -7.49
C GLU A 57 1.64 14.75 -6.50
N VAL A 58 0.47 14.41 -5.95
CA VAL A 58 -0.23 15.27 -4.99
C VAL A 58 -0.56 14.47 -3.75
N GLU A 59 -0.20 14.99 -2.59
CA GLU A 59 -0.53 14.43 -1.29
C GLU A 59 -1.36 15.44 -0.50
N ILE A 60 -2.52 15.02 0.00
CA ILE A 60 -3.40 15.88 0.79
C ILE A 60 -3.72 15.19 2.11
N SER A 61 -3.33 15.82 3.21
CA SER A 61 -3.67 15.42 4.57
C SER A 61 -4.71 16.37 5.17
N GLY A 62 -5.81 15.83 5.68
CA GLY A 62 -6.87 16.60 6.31
C GLY A 62 -6.68 16.89 7.81
N GLY A 63 -5.62 16.37 8.43
CA GLY A 63 -5.36 16.55 9.87
C GLY A 63 -6.39 15.91 10.81
N GLY A 64 -7.08 14.85 10.37
CA GLY A 64 -8.06 14.09 11.14
C GLY A 64 -9.45 14.72 11.24
N ARG A 65 -9.67 15.89 10.61
CA ARG A 65 -10.95 16.61 10.69
C ARG A 65 -12.06 15.96 9.88
N SER A 66 -13.31 16.30 10.21
CA SER A 66 -14.47 15.99 9.37
C SER A 66 -14.60 16.93 8.17
N LEU A 67 -14.82 16.35 6.99
CA LEU A 67 -15.00 17.07 5.73
C LEU A 67 -16.48 17.31 5.39
N GLU A 68 -17.41 17.12 6.34
CA GLU A 68 -18.85 17.35 6.14
C GLU A 68 -19.20 18.76 5.63
N GLN A 69 -18.39 19.76 5.98
CA GLN A 69 -18.55 21.14 5.49
C GLN A 69 -18.54 21.23 3.94
N PHE A 70 -17.92 20.26 3.26
CA PHE A 70 -17.81 20.21 1.80
C PHE A 70 -18.96 19.45 1.12
N LEU A 71 -19.93 18.92 1.87
CA LEU A 71 -21.07 18.19 1.30
C LEU A 71 -21.87 19.03 0.31
N LYS A 72 -21.99 20.35 0.53
CA LYS A 72 -22.65 21.27 -0.41
C LYS A 72 -22.02 21.25 -1.80
N GLY A 73 -20.72 20.96 -1.90
CA GLY A 73 -20.01 20.84 -3.17
C GLY A 73 -20.19 19.48 -3.85
N ALA A 74 -20.63 18.44 -3.13
CA ALA A 74 -20.73 17.08 -3.65
C ALA A 74 -21.81 16.91 -4.74
N ASP A 75 -22.83 17.77 -4.74
CA ASP A 75 -23.90 17.77 -5.76
C ASP A 75 -23.48 18.45 -7.08
N THR A 76 -22.29 19.07 -7.11
CA THR A 76 -21.79 19.75 -8.31
C THR A 76 -21.58 18.76 -9.45
N ASN A 77 -22.10 19.07 -10.63
CA ASN A 77 -21.92 18.21 -11.81
C ASN A 77 -20.46 18.28 -12.31
N PRO A 78 -19.64 17.21 -12.17
CA PRO A 78 -18.23 17.25 -12.56
C PRO A 78 -18.02 17.47 -14.06
N LYS A 79 -19.04 17.23 -14.89
CA LYS A 79 -18.98 17.45 -16.34
C LYS A 79 -18.69 18.92 -16.71
N GLN A 80 -19.10 19.87 -15.87
CA GLN A 80 -18.84 21.30 -16.08
C GLN A 80 -17.35 21.66 -16.00
N TYR A 81 -16.57 20.89 -15.26
CA TYR A 81 -15.14 21.11 -15.03
C TYR A 81 -14.27 20.05 -15.73
N ALA A 82 -14.86 19.24 -16.62
CA ALA A 82 -14.20 18.09 -17.23
C ALA A 82 -12.91 18.47 -17.96
N ASP A 83 -12.90 19.56 -18.74
CA ASP A 83 -11.72 20.00 -19.49
C ASP A 83 -10.60 20.49 -18.55
N THR A 84 -10.96 21.21 -17.49
CA THR A 84 -10.01 21.62 -16.44
C THR A 84 -9.40 20.41 -15.74
N ILE A 85 -10.23 19.47 -15.29
CA ILE A 85 -9.76 18.25 -14.60
C ILE A 85 -8.89 17.40 -15.53
N LYS A 86 -9.24 17.32 -16.83
CA LYS A 86 -8.49 16.58 -17.84
C LYS A 86 -7.14 17.22 -18.16
N ALA A 87 -7.01 18.54 -17.98
CA ALA A 87 -5.78 19.28 -18.16
C ALA A 87 -4.77 19.07 -17.01
N LEU A 88 -5.24 18.67 -15.83
CA LEU A 88 -4.36 18.42 -14.66
C LEU A 88 -3.26 17.39 -14.98
N ARG A 89 -2.05 17.69 -14.49
CA ARG A 89 -0.88 16.82 -14.67
C ARG A 89 -0.83 15.66 -13.67
N VAL A 90 -1.66 15.70 -12.63
CA VAL A 90 -1.70 14.67 -11.59
C VAL A 90 -1.87 13.26 -12.17
N ARG A 91 -0.98 12.36 -11.75
CA ARG A 91 -0.99 10.93 -12.06
C ARG A 91 -1.04 10.06 -10.81
N ARG A 92 -0.54 10.59 -9.68
CA ARG A 92 -0.59 9.95 -8.36
C ARG A 92 -1.22 10.90 -7.37
N LEU A 93 -2.22 10.40 -6.65
CA LEU A 93 -2.94 11.15 -5.64
C LEU A 93 -2.96 10.33 -4.35
N LYS A 94 -2.47 10.92 -3.26
CA LYS A 94 -2.63 10.38 -1.91
C LYS A 94 -3.55 11.30 -1.11
N LEU A 95 -4.60 10.74 -0.55
CA LEU A 95 -5.53 11.43 0.35
C LEU A 95 -5.47 10.74 1.70
N GLY A 96 -5.31 11.51 2.78
CA GLY A 96 -5.27 10.90 4.09
C GLY A 96 -5.62 11.77 5.28
N ALA A 97 -5.64 11.13 6.44
CA ALA A 97 -5.93 11.72 7.75
C ALA A 97 -7.19 12.60 7.71
N ALA A 98 -8.36 12.02 7.48
CA ALA A 98 -9.63 12.77 7.45
C ALA A 98 -10.84 11.86 7.66
N GLN A 99 -11.93 12.44 8.19
CA GLN A 99 -13.25 11.81 8.15
C GLN A 99 -13.99 12.32 6.90
N VAL A 100 -14.33 11.40 6.00
CA VAL A 100 -14.85 11.72 4.66
C VAL A 100 -16.23 11.13 4.49
N PRO A 101 -17.28 11.96 4.33
CA PRO A 101 -18.59 11.44 3.96
C PRO A 101 -18.54 10.67 2.64
N ALA A 102 -19.16 9.49 2.59
CA ALA A 102 -19.17 8.61 1.42
C ALA A 102 -19.68 9.34 0.14
N GLN A 103 -20.64 10.26 0.30
CA GLN A 103 -21.15 11.12 -0.76
C GLN A 103 -20.06 12.00 -1.38
N LEU A 104 -19.19 12.58 -0.55
CA LEU A 104 -18.08 13.41 -0.98
C LEU A 104 -16.99 12.55 -1.66
N LEU A 105 -16.67 11.38 -1.10
CA LEU A 105 -15.73 10.44 -1.72
C LEU A 105 -16.19 10.04 -3.13
N VAL A 106 -17.47 9.72 -3.29
CA VAL A 106 -18.05 9.39 -4.59
C VAL A 106 -18.01 10.60 -5.55
N ALA A 107 -18.31 11.81 -5.08
CA ALA A 107 -18.22 13.01 -5.91
C ALA A 107 -16.79 13.21 -6.44
N VAL A 108 -15.78 13.02 -5.59
CA VAL A 108 -14.36 13.06 -5.97
C VAL A 108 -14.03 11.96 -6.97
N LEU A 109 -14.43 10.71 -6.75
CA LEU A 109 -14.19 9.62 -7.70
C LEU A 109 -14.79 9.92 -9.07
N ARG A 110 -16.00 10.47 -9.12
CA ARG A 110 -16.66 10.88 -10.38
C ARG A 110 -15.89 12.00 -11.08
N ALA A 111 -15.41 13.00 -10.35
CA ALA A 111 -14.58 14.06 -10.91
C ALA A 111 -13.26 13.50 -11.48
N LEU A 112 -12.59 12.63 -10.72
CA LEU A 112 -11.38 11.93 -11.15
C LEU A 112 -11.60 11.03 -12.38
N GLY A 113 -12.85 10.63 -12.67
CA GLY A 113 -13.25 9.97 -13.90
C GLY A 113 -12.87 10.70 -15.20
N TYR A 114 -12.75 12.03 -15.14
CA TYR A 114 -12.32 12.90 -16.25
C TYR A 114 -10.81 13.16 -16.26
N SER A 115 -10.13 12.86 -15.16
CA SER A 115 -8.68 13.05 -15.02
C SER A 115 -7.91 11.95 -15.74
N ARG A 116 -6.58 12.09 -15.77
CA ARG A 116 -5.65 11.03 -16.23
C ARG A 116 -4.97 10.31 -15.05
N LEU A 117 -5.56 10.40 -13.86
CA LEU A 117 -5.03 9.79 -12.64
C LEU A 117 -4.88 8.27 -12.82
N LYS A 118 -3.75 7.73 -12.38
CA LYS A 118 -3.39 6.31 -12.49
C LYS A 118 -3.30 5.62 -11.15
N GLU A 119 -2.86 6.34 -10.13
CA GLU A 119 -2.61 5.79 -8.81
C GLU A 119 -3.37 6.61 -7.78
N LEU A 120 -4.17 5.92 -6.97
CA LEU A 120 -4.87 6.52 -5.83
C LEU A 120 -4.45 5.78 -4.55
N THR A 121 -4.04 6.55 -3.55
CA THR A 121 -3.78 6.07 -2.20
C THR A 121 -4.73 6.74 -1.24
N LEU A 122 -5.46 5.96 -0.45
CA LEU A 122 -6.27 6.43 0.67
C LEU A 122 -5.64 5.92 1.97
N GLU A 123 -5.33 6.82 2.90
CA GLU A 123 -4.58 6.48 4.11
C GLU A 123 -5.17 7.17 5.34
N ASP A 124 -5.40 6.43 6.42
CA ASP A 124 -5.95 6.98 7.68
C ASP A 124 -7.27 7.75 7.46
N LEU A 125 -8.19 7.13 6.73
CA LEU A 125 -9.50 7.72 6.42
C LEU A 125 -10.64 7.00 7.15
N GLU A 126 -11.59 7.78 7.63
CA GLU A 126 -12.87 7.27 8.14
C GLU A 126 -13.99 7.65 7.16
N VAL A 127 -14.48 6.68 6.39
CA VAL A 127 -15.56 6.91 5.43
C VAL A 127 -16.91 6.77 6.11
N THR A 128 -17.60 7.89 6.29
CA THR A 128 -18.85 7.98 7.05
C THR A 128 -20.08 7.93 6.14
N GLY A 129 -21.17 7.35 6.65
CA GLY A 129 -22.44 7.21 5.92
C GLY A 129 -22.41 6.17 4.79
N PRO A 130 -23.58 5.85 4.20
CA PRO A 130 -23.68 4.85 3.16
C PRO A 130 -23.17 5.37 1.81
N MET A 131 -22.56 4.48 1.02
CA MET A 131 -22.20 4.78 -0.37
C MET A 131 -23.47 5.00 -1.19
N PRO A 132 -23.60 6.14 -1.91
CA PRO A 132 -24.76 6.38 -2.76
C PRO A 132 -24.78 5.37 -3.93
N PRO A 133 -25.97 5.04 -4.46
CA PRO A 133 -26.09 4.15 -5.62
C PRO A 133 -25.50 4.82 -6.87
N LYS A 134 -24.86 4.03 -7.73
CA LYS A 134 -24.24 4.54 -8.96
C LYS A 134 -25.29 4.82 -10.06
N PRO A 135 -25.35 6.05 -10.60
CA PRO A 135 -26.16 6.35 -11.79
C PRO A 135 -25.61 5.66 -13.05
N LEU A 136 -26.50 5.31 -14.00
CA LEU A 136 -26.15 4.61 -15.25
C LEU A 136 -25.05 5.30 -16.07
N GLU A 137 -25.03 6.65 -16.09
CA GLU A 137 -24.08 7.44 -16.88
C GLU A 137 -22.78 7.79 -16.13
N ALA A 138 -22.66 7.42 -14.84
CA ALA A 138 -21.54 7.83 -14.03
C ALA A 138 -20.26 7.08 -14.45
N THR A 139 -19.27 7.82 -14.93
CA THR A 139 -17.95 7.30 -15.24
C THR A 139 -17.06 7.33 -14.00
N GLY A 140 -16.45 6.20 -13.72
CA GLY A 140 -15.40 6.06 -12.71
C GLY A 140 -14.01 6.35 -13.28
N PRO A 141 -13.01 6.56 -12.41
CA PRO A 141 -11.63 6.69 -12.82
C PRO A 141 -11.04 5.35 -13.27
N ALA A 142 -10.06 5.43 -14.18
CA ALA A 142 -9.33 4.29 -14.74
C ALA A 142 -7.98 4.09 -14.04
N PHE A 143 -8.03 3.75 -12.75
CA PHE A 143 -6.82 3.48 -11.98
C PHE A 143 -6.11 2.23 -12.46
N THR A 144 -4.78 2.29 -12.42
CA THR A 144 -3.89 1.14 -12.54
C THR A 144 -3.56 0.58 -11.16
N THR A 145 -3.38 1.46 -10.17
CA THR A 145 -3.07 1.10 -8.78
C THR A 145 -4.04 1.78 -7.82
N LEU A 146 -4.55 1.00 -6.86
CA LEU A 146 -5.34 1.49 -5.74
C LEU A 146 -4.70 0.96 -4.44
N SER A 147 -4.36 1.87 -3.54
CA SER A 147 -3.79 1.54 -2.24
C SER A 147 -4.68 2.08 -1.13
N LEU A 148 -4.99 1.22 -0.15
CA LEU A 148 -5.82 1.54 1.01
C LEU A 148 -5.04 1.15 2.26
N ARG A 149 -4.79 2.10 3.17
CA ARG A 149 -4.13 1.83 4.45
C ARG A 149 -4.95 2.43 5.58
N ASN A 150 -5.34 1.62 6.56
CA ASN A 150 -6.09 2.08 7.72
C ASN A 150 -7.33 2.91 7.32
N VAL A 151 -8.15 2.35 6.42
CA VAL A 151 -9.40 2.98 5.97
C VAL A 151 -10.59 2.23 6.57
N SER A 152 -11.45 2.94 7.28
CA SER A 152 -12.69 2.41 7.84
C SER A 152 -13.90 2.84 7.01
N TRP A 153 -14.94 2.00 7.00
CA TRP A 153 -16.12 2.17 6.16
C TRP A 153 -17.38 1.91 6.98
N ALA A 154 -18.37 2.78 6.87
CA ALA A 154 -19.65 2.60 7.56
C ALA A 154 -20.40 1.31 7.14
N THR A 155 -20.18 0.84 5.90
CA THR A 155 -20.86 -0.35 5.35
C THR A 155 -20.20 -1.68 5.75
N GLY A 156 -19.17 -1.64 6.60
CA GLY A 156 -18.50 -2.85 7.10
C GLY A 156 -17.93 -3.67 5.95
N GLY A 157 -18.10 -5.00 5.95
CA GLY A 157 -17.49 -5.91 4.97
C GLY A 157 -17.91 -5.73 3.51
N ALA A 158 -18.98 -4.97 3.22
CA ALA A 158 -19.46 -4.74 1.84
C ALA A 158 -18.66 -3.68 1.07
N TRP A 159 -17.79 -2.93 1.75
CA TRP A 159 -17.13 -1.73 1.24
C TRP A 159 -16.43 -1.92 -0.11
N LEU A 160 -15.74 -3.05 -0.31
CA LEU A 160 -14.96 -3.27 -1.54
C LEU A 160 -15.87 -3.43 -2.76
N GLY A 161 -17.00 -4.14 -2.60
CA GLY A 161 -17.98 -4.30 -3.66
C GLY A 161 -18.66 -2.98 -4.02
N GLU A 162 -18.98 -2.16 -3.02
CA GLU A 162 -19.55 -0.82 -3.23
C GLU A 162 -18.56 0.13 -3.91
N LEU A 163 -17.31 0.16 -3.45
CA LEU A 163 -16.24 0.96 -4.06
C LEU A 163 -16.01 0.55 -5.51
N GLN A 164 -15.97 -0.76 -5.79
CA GLN A 164 -15.72 -1.29 -7.12
C GLN A 164 -16.74 -0.80 -8.15
N GLN A 165 -18.01 -0.56 -7.76
CA GLN A 165 -19.01 0.00 -8.66
C GLN A 165 -18.55 1.34 -9.25
N TRP A 166 -17.79 2.12 -8.50
CA TRP A 166 -17.30 3.44 -8.89
C TRP A 166 -15.98 3.42 -9.66
N LEU A 167 -15.40 2.24 -9.91
CA LEU A 167 -14.12 2.08 -10.61
C LEU A 167 -14.32 1.51 -12.02
N LYS A 168 -13.40 1.81 -12.93
CA LYS A 168 -13.31 1.12 -14.23
C LYS A 168 -12.60 -0.24 -14.07
N PRO A 169 -12.86 -1.23 -14.94
CA PRO A 169 -12.36 -2.60 -14.80
C PRO A 169 -10.84 -2.79 -15.07
N GLY A 170 -10.08 -1.71 -15.22
CA GLY A 170 -8.65 -1.75 -15.61
C GLY A 170 -7.65 -1.80 -14.45
N LEU A 171 -8.10 -2.02 -13.22
CA LEU A 171 -7.24 -2.05 -12.04
C LEU A 171 -6.27 -3.24 -12.11
N ARG A 172 -4.97 -2.98 -11.93
CA ARG A 172 -3.89 -4.00 -12.00
C ARG A 172 -3.30 -4.33 -10.64
N VAL A 173 -3.19 -3.32 -9.77
CA VAL A 173 -2.60 -3.46 -8.44
C VAL A 173 -3.60 -2.97 -7.40
N LEU A 174 -3.87 -3.82 -6.40
CA LEU A 174 -4.72 -3.49 -5.26
C LEU A 174 -3.95 -3.80 -3.99
N ASN A 175 -3.69 -2.77 -3.19
CA ASN A 175 -3.02 -2.89 -1.90
C ASN A 175 -4.01 -2.54 -0.80
N ILE A 176 -4.15 -3.41 0.19
CA ILE A 176 -5.05 -3.21 1.33
C ILE A 176 -4.27 -3.57 2.60
N ALA A 177 -3.99 -2.56 3.42
CA ALA A 177 -3.26 -2.69 4.68
C ALA A 177 -4.10 -2.16 5.84
N GLN A 178 -3.96 -2.79 7.02
CA GLN A 178 -4.65 -2.39 8.25
C GLN A 178 -6.17 -2.20 8.05
N ALA A 179 -6.80 -3.10 7.29
CA ALA A 179 -8.24 -3.05 7.08
C ALA A 179 -9.00 -3.51 8.32
N HIS A 180 -10.11 -2.85 8.64
CA HIS A 180 -10.98 -3.27 9.74
C HIS A 180 -11.65 -4.63 9.46
N SER A 181 -11.98 -4.90 8.19
CA SER A 181 -12.51 -6.19 7.74
C SER A 181 -12.13 -6.48 6.30
N LEU A 182 -11.67 -7.71 6.06
CA LEU A 182 -11.40 -8.31 4.75
C LEU A 182 -12.35 -9.47 4.42
N ALA A 183 -13.39 -9.68 5.24
CA ALA A 183 -14.42 -10.68 4.99
C ALA A 183 -15.45 -10.12 4.00
N PHE A 184 -15.18 -10.29 2.70
CA PHE A 184 -16.01 -9.71 1.65
C PHE A 184 -17.24 -10.58 1.35
N PRO A 185 -18.44 -9.99 1.21
CA PRO A 185 -19.58 -10.65 0.59
C PRO A 185 -19.29 -10.93 -0.90
N CYS A 186 -18.77 -12.12 -1.21
CA CYS A 186 -18.31 -12.46 -2.57
C CYS A 186 -19.39 -12.36 -3.66
N ALA A 187 -20.67 -12.44 -3.30
CA ALA A 187 -21.79 -12.23 -4.22
C ALA A 187 -21.88 -10.78 -4.72
N GLY A 188 -21.52 -9.81 -3.87
CA GLY A 188 -21.53 -8.37 -4.20
C GLY A 188 -20.26 -7.88 -4.89
N LEU A 189 -19.22 -8.72 -4.95
CA LEU A 189 -17.95 -8.37 -5.60
C LEU A 189 -18.00 -8.71 -7.09
N SER A 190 -17.63 -7.77 -7.95
CA SER A 190 -17.47 -8.05 -9.39
C SER A 190 -16.09 -8.63 -9.67
N THR A 191 -15.92 -9.32 -10.81
CA THR A 191 -14.63 -9.91 -11.17
C THR A 191 -13.61 -8.81 -11.47
N PHE A 192 -12.39 -8.97 -10.94
CA PHE A 192 -11.24 -8.13 -11.26
C PHE A 192 -10.45 -8.75 -12.42
N GLU A 193 -10.90 -8.46 -13.64
CA GLU A 193 -10.35 -9.08 -14.87
C GLU A 193 -8.87 -8.78 -15.11
N ALA A 194 -8.40 -7.57 -14.75
CA ALA A 194 -7.05 -7.10 -15.04
C ALA A 194 -6.10 -7.12 -13.83
N LEU A 195 -6.57 -7.56 -12.65
CA LEU A 195 -5.79 -7.47 -11.41
C LEU A 195 -4.69 -8.53 -11.39
N THR A 196 -3.45 -8.07 -11.52
CA THR A 196 -2.25 -8.91 -11.53
C THR A 196 -1.61 -9.01 -10.15
N THR A 197 -1.79 -7.99 -9.30
CA THR A 197 -1.17 -7.91 -7.98
C THR A 197 -2.21 -7.59 -6.93
N LEU A 198 -2.29 -8.46 -5.92
CA LEU A 198 -3.09 -8.26 -4.72
C LEU A 198 -2.15 -8.31 -3.52
N ASP A 199 -2.08 -7.20 -2.80
CA ASP A 199 -1.27 -7.07 -1.60
C ASP A 199 -2.20 -6.89 -0.40
N LEU A 200 -2.25 -7.89 0.48
CA LEU A 200 -2.97 -7.86 1.75
C LEU A 200 -1.99 -7.85 2.93
N SER A 201 -0.78 -7.33 2.73
CA SER A 201 0.21 -7.18 3.78
C SER A 201 -0.26 -6.22 4.88
N ASP A 202 0.33 -6.32 6.07
CA ASP A 202 -0.01 -5.51 7.25
C ASP A 202 -1.46 -5.69 7.73
N ASN A 203 -2.00 -6.91 7.63
CA ASN A 203 -3.29 -7.29 8.20
C ASN A 203 -3.09 -8.45 9.19
N PRO A 204 -2.52 -8.20 10.38
CA PRO A 204 -2.09 -9.26 11.31
C PRO A 204 -3.23 -10.15 11.83
N SER A 205 -4.48 -9.69 11.74
CA SER A 205 -5.69 -10.43 12.11
C SER A 205 -6.30 -11.26 10.98
N LEU A 206 -5.75 -11.21 9.75
CA LEU A 206 -6.32 -11.91 8.59
C LEU A 206 -6.29 -13.43 8.81
N GLY A 207 -5.10 -14.01 8.99
CA GLY A 207 -4.92 -15.45 9.21
C GLY A 207 -5.45 -16.34 8.08
N ASP A 208 -5.25 -17.64 8.20
CA ASP A 208 -5.61 -18.61 7.15
C ASP A 208 -7.13 -18.61 6.84
N THR A 209 -7.98 -18.52 7.87
CA THR A 209 -9.44 -18.50 7.72
C THR A 209 -9.94 -17.17 7.14
N GLY A 210 -9.34 -16.05 7.53
CA GLY A 210 -9.72 -14.76 6.94
C GLY A 210 -9.25 -14.65 5.49
N LEU A 211 -8.09 -15.23 5.14
CA LEU A 211 -7.64 -15.31 3.74
C LEU A 211 -8.65 -16.08 2.88
N MET A 212 -9.20 -17.18 3.41
CA MET A 212 -10.27 -17.93 2.75
C MET A 212 -11.52 -17.07 2.48
N ALA A 213 -11.87 -16.16 3.39
CA ALA A 213 -12.97 -15.22 3.21
C ALA A 213 -12.64 -14.04 2.28
N ALA A 214 -11.38 -13.61 2.25
CA ALA A 214 -10.92 -12.49 1.42
C ALA A 214 -10.76 -12.88 -0.05
N LEU A 215 -10.27 -14.09 -0.33
CA LEU A 215 -10.09 -14.59 -1.69
C LEU A 215 -11.40 -15.17 -2.25
N CYS A 216 -12.26 -14.29 -2.75
CA CYS A 216 -13.51 -14.71 -3.37
C CYS A 216 -13.31 -15.62 -4.59
N PRO A 217 -14.02 -16.76 -4.67
CA PRO A 217 -13.87 -17.72 -5.76
C PRO A 217 -14.09 -17.12 -7.15
N ASN A 218 -13.13 -17.36 -8.06
CA ASN A 218 -13.14 -16.88 -9.45
C ASN A 218 -13.18 -15.35 -9.63
N LYS A 219 -12.95 -14.54 -8.59
CA LYS A 219 -12.97 -13.07 -8.70
C LYS A 219 -11.63 -12.46 -9.14
N PHE A 220 -10.55 -13.24 -9.14
CA PHE A 220 -9.19 -12.77 -9.44
C PHE A 220 -8.50 -13.65 -10.51
N PRO A 221 -9.06 -13.74 -11.74
CA PRO A 221 -8.60 -14.70 -12.75
C PRO A 221 -7.18 -14.41 -13.27
N ALA A 222 -6.74 -13.15 -13.29
CA ALA A 222 -5.45 -12.73 -13.82
C ALA A 222 -4.35 -12.57 -12.76
N LEU A 223 -4.60 -13.00 -11.51
CA LEU A 223 -3.68 -12.74 -10.41
C LEU A 223 -2.35 -13.48 -10.60
N GLN A 224 -1.26 -12.72 -10.59
CA GLN A 224 0.11 -13.22 -10.74
C GLN A 224 0.90 -13.11 -9.44
N CYS A 225 0.70 -12.05 -8.66
CA CYS A 225 1.42 -11.79 -7.42
C CYS A 225 0.43 -11.66 -6.27
N LEU A 226 0.62 -12.48 -5.23
CA LEU A 226 -0.10 -12.36 -3.97
C LEU A 226 0.91 -12.08 -2.85
N ALA A 227 0.75 -10.95 -2.18
CA ALA A 227 1.55 -10.59 -1.03
C ALA A 227 0.71 -10.62 0.25
N LEU A 228 1.22 -11.33 1.26
CA LEU A 228 0.58 -11.56 2.55
C LEU A 228 1.60 -11.33 3.68
N ARG A 229 2.40 -10.27 3.60
CA ARG A 229 3.44 -10.01 4.62
C ARG A 229 2.80 -9.56 5.91
N ASN A 230 3.25 -10.07 7.06
CA ASN A 230 2.68 -9.69 8.36
C ASN A 230 1.12 -9.77 8.35
N ALA A 231 0.58 -10.84 7.78
CA ALA A 231 -0.86 -11.06 7.59
C ALA A 231 -1.43 -12.10 8.57
N GLY A 232 -0.66 -12.48 9.59
CA GLY A 232 -1.08 -13.48 10.59
C GLY A 232 -1.18 -14.91 10.06
N MET A 233 -0.53 -15.22 8.92
CA MET A 233 -0.51 -16.59 8.39
C MET A 233 0.25 -17.49 9.36
N ASP A 234 -0.30 -18.67 9.67
CA ASP A 234 0.31 -19.60 10.63
C ASP A 234 0.70 -20.94 10.01
N LYS A 235 0.03 -21.38 8.93
CA LYS A 235 0.30 -22.65 8.25
C LYS A 235 0.30 -22.49 6.74
N LEU A 236 1.36 -22.99 6.09
CA LEU A 236 1.43 -23.08 4.62
C LEU A 236 0.26 -23.86 4.01
N SER A 237 -0.20 -24.92 4.69
CA SER A 237 -1.34 -25.72 4.23
C SER A 237 -2.64 -24.93 4.20
N GLY A 238 -2.85 -24.00 5.14
CA GLY A 238 -4.04 -23.15 5.17
C GLY A 238 -4.03 -22.14 4.02
N VAL A 239 -2.88 -21.51 3.77
CA VAL A 239 -2.68 -20.63 2.60
C VAL A 239 -2.93 -21.39 1.30
N CYS A 240 -2.35 -22.57 1.15
CA CYS A 240 -2.52 -23.38 -0.05
C CYS A 240 -3.99 -23.82 -0.24
N ALA A 241 -4.70 -24.20 0.84
CA ALA A 241 -6.12 -24.50 0.78
C ALA A 241 -6.96 -23.28 0.36
N ALA A 242 -6.61 -22.10 0.86
CA ALA A 242 -7.27 -20.84 0.50
C ALA A 242 -7.15 -20.56 -1.01
N LEU A 243 -5.94 -20.69 -1.55
CA LEU A 243 -5.66 -20.51 -2.99
C LEU A 243 -6.44 -21.51 -3.85
N ALA A 244 -6.46 -22.78 -3.45
CA ALA A 244 -7.17 -23.83 -4.18
C ALA A 244 -8.68 -23.59 -4.21
N ALA A 245 -9.28 -23.26 -3.07
CA ALA A 245 -10.71 -23.00 -2.96
C ALA A 245 -11.14 -21.71 -3.70
N ALA A 246 -10.28 -20.68 -3.70
CA ALA A 246 -10.50 -19.46 -4.47
C ALA A 246 -10.24 -19.63 -5.99
N ARG A 247 -9.58 -20.73 -6.38
CA ARG A 247 -9.13 -21.04 -7.75
C ARG A 247 -8.17 -19.99 -8.31
N VAL A 248 -7.28 -19.50 -7.47
CA VAL A 248 -6.29 -18.47 -7.83
C VAL A 248 -4.96 -19.16 -8.18
N GLN A 249 -4.30 -18.68 -9.24
CA GLN A 249 -3.07 -19.28 -9.78
C GLN A 249 -1.89 -18.29 -9.77
N PRO A 250 -1.43 -17.79 -8.60
CA PRO A 250 -0.35 -16.83 -8.55
C PRO A 250 0.98 -17.47 -8.99
N GLN A 251 1.82 -16.68 -9.65
CA GLN A 251 3.20 -17.01 -9.98
C GLN A 251 4.17 -16.71 -8.83
N SER A 252 3.85 -15.69 -8.03
CA SER A 252 4.64 -15.26 -6.88
C SER A 252 3.75 -15.17 -5.64
N LEU A 253 4.22 -15.77 -4.54
CA LEU A 253 3.60 -15.72 -3.22
C LEU A 253 4.61 -15.23 -2.19
N ASP A 254 4.28 -14.14 -1.50
CA ASP A 254 5.11 -13.56 -0.45
C ASP A 254 4.42 -13.73 0.90
N LEU A 255 5.02 -14.57 1.75
CA LEU A 255 4.57 -14.85 3.13
C LEU A 255 5.61 -14.36 4.16
N SER A 256 6.52 -13.47 3.77
CA SER A 256 7.54 -12.95 4.69
C SER A 256 6.92 -12.25 5.89
N HIS A 257 7.66 -12.17 6.99
CA HIS A 257 7.21 -11.53 8.24
C HIS A 257 5.94 -12.14 8.87
N ASN A 258 5.60 -13.39 8.58
CA ASN A 258 4.56 -14.15 9.30
C ASN A 258 5.17 -15.08 10.34
N SER A 259 4.44 -15.41 11.41
CA SER A 259 4.90 -16.39 12.41
C SER A 259 4.53 -17.81 12.00
N LEU A 260 5.16 -18.32 10.93
CA LEU A 260 4.82 -19.62 10.35
C LEU A 260 5.26 -20.77 11.27
N ARG A 261 4.35 -21.71 11.51
CA ARG A 261 4.61 -22.90 12.33
C ARG A 261 4.95 -24.10 11.43
N VAL A 262 5.86 -24.93 11.91
CA VAL A 262 6.17 -26.21 11.25
C VAL A 262 4.95 -27.12 11.38
N THR A 263 4.42 -27.55 10.24
CA THR A 263 3.26 -28.45 10.17
C THR A 263 3.62 -29.85 10.68
N ALA A 264 2.76 -30.42 11.52
CA ALA A 264 2.93 -31.76 12.05
C ALA A 264 2.88 -32.83 10.93
N PRO A 265 3.55 -33.99 11.10
CA PRO A 265 3.42 -35.11 10.16
C PRO A 265 1.94 -35.52 10.02
N GLY A 266 1.46 -35.67 8.77
CA GLY A 266 0.08 -36.06 8.49
C GLY A 266 -0.86 -34.93 8.08
N ALA A 267 -0.38 -33.69 7.97
CA ALA A 267 -1.15 -32.59 7.40
C ALA A 267 -1.62 -32.91 5.96
N THR A 268 -2.87 -32.53 5.66
CA THR A 268 -3.53 -32.77 4.37
C THR A 268 -2.63 -32.36 3.21
N ARG A 269 -2.42 -33.28 2.25
CA ARG A 269 -1.72 -32.97 1.00
C ARG A 269 -2.44 -31.82 0.31
N CYS A 270 -1.80 -30.67 0.23
CA CYS A 270 -2.31 -29.55 -0.52
C CYS A 270 -1.73 -29.54 -1.93
N VAL A 271 -2.56 -29.19 -2.91
CA VAL A 271 -2.14 -29.02 -4.30
C VAL A 271 -1.89 -27.54 -4.53
N TRP A 272 -0.60 -27.17 -4.54
CA TRP A 272 -0.21 -25.80 -4.83
C TRP A 272 -0.61 -25.39 -6.25
N PRO A 273 -0.85 -24.09 -6.49
CA PRO A 273 -1.03 -23.55 -7.82
C PRO A 273 0.10 -23.98 -8.76
N SER A 274 -0.26 -24.57 -9.90
CA SER A 274 0.70 -25.09 -10.88
C SER A 274 1.58 -24.00 -11.50
N ALA A 275 1.10 -22.74 -11.47
CA ALA A 275 1.82 -21.58 -11.98
C ALA A 275 2.84 -21.00 -10.98
N LEU A 276 2.83 -21.45 -9.71
CA LEU A 276 3.66 -20.89 -8.65
C LEU A 276 5.15 -21.17 -8.92
N ARG A 277 5.95 -20.10 -8.95
CA ARG A 277 7.39 -20.14 -9.27
C ARG A 277 8.24 -19.47 -8.19
N SER A 278 7.70 -18.48 -7.49
CA SER A 278 8.42 -17.74 -6.45
C SER A 278 7.68 -17.85 -5.13
N LEU A 279 8.40 -18.24 -4.09
CA LEU A 279 7.90 -18.29 -2.72
C LEU A 279 8.87 -17.59 -1.77
N ASN A 280 8.40 -16.56 -1.09
CA ASN A 280 9.17 -15.86 -0.06
C ASN A 280 8.68 -16.23 1.34
N LEU A 281 9.55 -16.83 2.14
CA LEU A 281 9.36 -17.22 3.54
C LEU A 281 10.40 -16.57 4.45
N SER A 282 11.00 -15.46 4.03
CA SER A 282 11.98 -14.73 4.83
C SER A 282 11.35 -14.10 6.07
N PHE A 283 12.15 -13.88 7.13
CA PHE A 283 11.68 -13.26 8.38
C PHE A 283 10.48 -13.97 9.02
N ALA A 284 10.30 -15.27 8.76
CA ALA A 284 9.13 -16.00 9.22
C ALA A 284 9.33 -16.70 10.59
N GLY A 285 10.51 -16.54 11.18
CA GLY A 285 10.87 -17.18 12.46
C GLY A 285 10.99 -18.70 12.38
N LEU A 286 11.17 -19.26 11.18
CA LEU A 286 11.23 -20.70 10.95
C LEU A 286 12.47 -21.31 11.61
N GLU A 287 12.27 -22.29 12.49
CA GLU A 287 13.37 -23.06 13.10
C GLU A 287 13.79 -24.28 12.27
N GLN A 288 12.90 -24.73 11.38
CA GLN A 288 13.11 -25.84 10.45
C GLN A 288 12.41 -25.51 9.13
N VAL A 289 12.84 -26.13 8.03
CA VAL A 289 12.14 -26.02 6.75
C VAL A 289 10.73 -26.61 6.89
N PRO A 290 9.68 -25.84 6.58
CA PRO A 290 8.31 -26.30 6.75
C PRO A 290 7.98 -27.42 5.77
N LYS A 291 7.19 -28.39 6.22
CA LYS A 291 6.70 -29.46 5.34
C LYS A 291 5.57 -28.95 4.45
N GLY A 292 5.41 -29.58 3.29
CA GLY A 292 4.35 -29.26 2.34
C GLY A 292 4.64 -28.06 1.46
N LEU A 293 5.93 -27.77 1.21
CA LEU A 293 6.34 -26.83 0.16
C LEU A 293 5.88 -27.30 -1.23
N PRO A 294 5.68 -26.39 -2.19
CA PRO A 294 5.46 -26.75 -3.59
C PRO A 294 6.63 -27.61 -4.11
N PRO A 295 6.38 -28.67 -4.89
CA PRO A 295 7.44 -29.62 -5.27
C PRO A 295 8.53 -29.00 -6.16
N LYS A 296 8.20 -27.95 -6.92
CA LYS A 296 9.11 -27.25 -7.82
C LYS A 296 8.91 -25.74 -7.73
N LEU A 297 10.00 -25.00 -7.63
CA LEU A 297 10.05 -23.53 -7.61
C LEU A 297 11.21 -23.04 -8.47
N SER A 298 11.11 -21.81 -8.96
CA SER A 298 12.28 -21.12 -9.54
C SER A 298 13.05 -20.40 -8.43
N VAL A 299 12.34 -19.74 -7.51
CA VAL A 299 12.93 -18.97 -6.41
C VAL A 299 12.29 -19.39 -5.08
N LEU A 300 13.13 -19.68 -4.09
CA LEU A 300 12.72 -19.88 -2.70
C LEU A 300 13.60 -19.02 -1.79
N ASP A 301 12.97 -18.08 -1.08
CA ASP A 301 13.66 -17.27 -0.09
C ASP A 301 13.34 -17.77 1.33
N LEU A 302 14.36 -18.27 2.03
CA LEU A 302 14.34 -18.73 3.41
C LEU A 302 15.29 -17.91 4.29
N SER A 303 15.72 -16.73 3.83
CA SER A 303 16.63 -15.85 4.56
C SER A 303 16.05 -15.34 5.87
N CYS A 304 16.92 -14.94 6.80
CA CYS A 304 16.55 -14.30 8.06
C CYS A 304 15.52 -15.08 8.88
N ASN A 305 15.68 -16.40 8.90
CA ASN A 305 14.93 -17.32 9.76
C ASN A 305 15.82 -17.77 10.94
N LYS A 306 15.36 -18.76 11.69
CA LYS A 306 16.03 -19.32 12.88
C LYS A 306 16.56 -20.73 12.62
N LEU A 307 16.92 -21.05 11.38
CA LEU A 307 17.42 -22.38 11.02
C LEU A 307 18.77 -22.62 11.74
N SER A 308 18.83 -23.70 12.53
CA SER A 308 20.02 -24.06 13.33
C SER A 308 20.98 -24.99 12.61
N ARG A 309 20.56 -25.53 11.45
CA ARG A 309 21.39 -26.34 10.57
C ARG A 309 21.04 -26.04 9.11
N GLU A 310 21.96 -26.39 8.22
CA GLU A 310 21.70 -26.37 6.79
C GLU A 310 20.55 -27.33 6.44
N PRO A 311 19.57 -26.90 5.62
CA PRO A 311 18.51 -27.77 5.11
C PRO A 311 19.05 -28.94 4.30
N ARG A 312 18.45 -30.13 4.46
CA ARG A 312 18.82 -31.28 3.64
C ARG A 312 18.12 -31.23 2.29
N ARG A 313 18.69 -31.91 1.29
CA ARG A 313 18.12 -31.98 -0.07
C ARG A 313 16.69 -32.55 -0.10
N ASP A 314 16.37 -33.48 0.78
CA ASP A 314 15.03 -34.10 0.90
C ASP A 314 14.01 -33.21 1.63
N GLU A 315 14.46 -32.16 2.30
CA GLU A 315 13.61 -31.17 2.99
C GLU A 315 13.22 -30.01 2.06
N LEU A 316 13.97 -29.81 0.99
CA LEU A 316 13.78 -28.73 0.03
C LEU A 316 13.06 -29.22 -1.24
N PRO A 317 12.32 -28.34 -1.92
CA PRO A 317 11.78 -28.64 -3.24
C PRO A 317 12.87 -28.57 -4.32
N GLU A 318 12.53 -28.99 -5.54
CA GLU A 318 13.37 -28.68 -6.71
C GLU A 318 13.36 -27.16 -6.92
N VAL A 319 14.49 -26.50 -6.70
CA VAL A 319 14.62 -25.04 -6.77
C VAL A 319 15.90 -24.62 -7.51
N ASN A 320 15.80 -23.56 -8.30
CA ASN A 320 16.96 -23.00 -9.01
C ASN A 320 17.72 -22.00 -8.14
N ASP A 321 17.02 -21.03 -7.58
CA ASP A 321 17.58 -19.95 -6.77
C ASP A 321 17.06 -20.07 -5.33
N LEU A 322 17.97 -20.37 -4.40
CA LEU A 322 17.69 -20.55 -2.98
C LEU A 322 18.47 -19.52 -2.14
N THR A 323 17.76 -18.72 -1.36
CA THR A 323 18.36 -17.73 -0.45
C THR A 323 18.25 -18.20 1.00
N LEU A 324 19.38 -18.29 1.70
CA LEU A 324 19.45 -18.74 3.11
C LEU A 324 20.16 -17.75 4.04
N ASP A 325 20.56 -16.58 3.53
CA ASP A 325 21.36 -15.60 4.27
C ASP A 325 20.71 -15.17 5.59
N GLY A 326 21.53 -14.89 6.61
CA GLY A 326 21.05 -14.42 7.91
C GLY A 326 20.46 -15.49 8.82
N ASN A 327 20.49 -16.77 8.44
CA ASN A 327 20.18 -17.87 9.35
C ASN A 327 21.35 -18.19 10.30
N PRO A 328 21.10 -18.60 11.56
CA PRO A 328 22.14 -18.89 12.54
C PRO A 328 23.19 -19.94 12.13
N PHE A 329 22.83 -20.93 11.30
CA PHE A 329 23.78 -21.95 10.88
C PHE A 329 24.92 -21.42 9.99
N LEU A 330 24.75 -20.27 9.33
CA LEU A 330 25.76 -19.64 8.47
C LEU A 330 26.78 -18.80 9.26
N ASP A 331 26.39 -18.27 10.42
CA ASP A 331 27.29 -17.57 11.34
C ASP A 331 26.93 -17.93 12.79
N PRO A 332 27.38 -19.10 13.29
CA PRO A 332 27.10 -19.54 14.65
C PRO A 332 27.60 -18.56 15.72
N GLY A 333 28.63 -17.77 15.41
CA GLY A 333 29.20 -16.75 16.28
C GLY A 333 28.42 -15.41 16.28
N ALA A 334 27.45 -15.22 15.38
CA ALA A 334 26.58 -14.04 15.39
C ALA A 334 25.64 -14.03 16.61
N LEU A 335 25.17 -15.19 17.06
CA LEU A 335 24.35 -15.33 18.28
C LEU A 335 25.10 -14.90 19.56
N GLN A 336 26.42 -15.09 19.60
CA GLN A 336 27.25 -14.63 20.72
C GLN A 336 27.54 -13.12 20.67
N ARG A 337 27.72 -12.54 19.48
CA ARG A 337 27.95 -11.10 19.29
C ARG A 337 26.69 -10.24 19.56
N GLN A 338 25.50 -10.81 19.49
CA GLN A 338 24.26 -10.12 19.82
C GLN A 338 24.11 -9.81 21.33
N ASN A 339 24.91 -10.47 22.18
CA ASN A 339 24.92 -10.26 23.63
C ASN A 339 25.99 -9.25 24.12
N ASP A 340 26.85 -8.75 23.23
CA ASP A 340 27.91 -7.77 23.56
C ASP A 340 27.83 -6.53 22.64
N PRO A 341 27.18 -5.43 23.08
CA PRO A 341 26.87 -4.28 22.22
C PRO A 341 28.08 -3.39 21.88
N MET A 342 29.31 -3.75 22.27
CA MET A 342 30.51 -2.91 22.12
C MET A 342 31.48 -3.36 21.01
N ILE A 343 31.22 -4.45 20.29
CA ILE A 343 32.09 -4.86 19.17
C ILE A 343 31.25 -5.38 18.01
N SER A 344 30.94 -4.53 17.03
CA SER A 344 30.96 -4.89 15.60
C SER A 344 30.39 -3.76 14.73
N GLY A 345 31.21 -3.20 13.83
CA GLY A 345 30.77 -2.36 12.70
C GLY A 345 30.19 -3.17 11.53
N VAL A 346 29.91 -4.47 11.72
CA VAL A 346 29.30 -5.33 10.70
C VAL A 346 27.78 -5.25 10.84
N VAL A 347 27.13 -4.65 9.85
CA VAL A 347 25.66 -4.65 9.74
C VAL A 347 25.20 -6.10 9.53
N PRO A 348 24.33 -6.66 10.41
CA PRO A 348 23.81 -8.01 10.23
C PRO A 348 23.14 -8.17 8.86
N ALA A 349 23.24 -9.34 8.24
CA ALA A 349 22.61 -9.61 6.93
C ALA A 349 21.11 -9.23 6.91
N CYS A 350 20.43 -9.43 8.04
CA CYS A 350 19.00 -9.11 8.21
C CYS A 350 18.70 -7.64 8.51
N ALA A 351 19.69 -6.83 8.90
CA ALA A 351 19.52 -5.41 9.13
C ALA A 351 19.45 -4.60 7.82
N ARG A 352 20.02 -5.12 6.72
CA ARG A 352 19.90 -4.51 5.38
C ARG A 352 18.53 -4.77 4.74
N SER A 353 17.94 -5.94 4.97
CA SER A 353 16.64 -6.31 4.40
C SER A 353 15.43 -5.75 5.19
N ALA A 354 15.61 -5.36 6.45
CA ALA A 354 14.59 -4.62 7.20
C ALA A 354 14.37 -3.18 6.67
N LEU A 355 15.30 -2.63 5.88
CA LEU A 355 15.23 -1.26 5.35
C LEU A 355 14.46 -1.14 4.02
N THR A 356 14.02 -2.25 3.42
CA THR A 356 13.03 -2.21 2.31
C THR A 356 11.60 -2.03 2.81
N MET A 357 11.42 -1.94 4.14
CA MET A 357 10.23 -1.34 4.74
C MET A 357 10.15 0.11 4.27
N GLY A 358 9.05 0.48 3.61
CA GLY A 358 8.86 1.79 3.03
C GLY A 358 9.16 2.93 4.00
N VAL A 359 10.35 3.52 3.85
CA VAL A 359 10.55 4.96 4.05
C VAL A 359 10.22 5.60 2.72
N SER A 360 8.93 5.88 2.50
CA SER A 360 8.59 7.03 1.67
C SER A 360 8.39 8.18 2.65
N GLY A 361 9.38 9.07 2.70
CA GLY A 361 9.33 10.34 3.42
C GLY A 361 10.06 10.38 4.77
N ALA A 362 11.40 10.55 4.71
CA ALA A 362 12.17 11.53 5.51
C ALA A 362 13.65 11.20 5.41
N LEU A 363 14.37 11.90 4.52
CA LEU A 363 15.82 11.90 4.49
C LEU A 363 16.35 12.94 5.48
N ALA A 364 17.20 12.47 6.38
CA ALA A 364 18.33 13.16 7.02
C ALA A 364 18.06 14.38 7.92
N LEU A 365 18.39 14.24 9.20
CA LEU A 365 19.43 15.09 9.80
C LEU A 365 20.32 14.25 10.74
N LEU A 366 21.49 13.88 10.22
CA LEU A 366 22.69 13.64 11.02
C LEU A 366 23.17 15.00 11.53
N GLN A 367 23.24 15.18 12.84
CA GLN A 367 24.23 16.08 13.43
C GLN A 367 24.92 15.38 14.60
N GLY A 368 26.19 15.05 14.36
CA GLY A 368 27.14 14.82 15.43
C GLY A 368 27.40 16.14 16.16
N ALA A 369 27.46 16.06 17.47
CA ALA A 369 28.08 17.10 18.30
C ALA A 369 29.18 16.43 19.13
N ARG A 370 30.42 16.65 18.70
CA ARG A 370 31.63 16.44 19.50
C ARG A 370 32.28 17.81 19.70
N GLY A 371 32.38 18.24 20.96
CA GLY A 371 33.36 19.22 21.46
C GLY A 371 32.95 20.70 21.42
N PHE A 372 32.77 21.32 22.60
CA PHE A 372 33.77 22.17 23.27
C PHE A 372 33.10 22.96 24.42
N ALA A 373 33.37 22.53 25.66
CA ALA A 373 33.65 23.33 26.86
C ALA A 373 34.09 22.37 27.97
#